data_AF-A0ABD2HX75-F1
#
_entry.id   AF-A0ABD2HX75-F1
#
_cell.length_a   1.000
_cell.length_b   1.000
_cell.length_c   1.000
_cell.angle_alpha   90.00
_cell.angle_beta   90.00
_cell.angle_gamma   90.00
#
_symmetry.space_group_name_H-M   'P 1'
#
loop_
_entity.id
_entity.type
_entity.pdbx_description
1 polymer ?
#
loop_
_entity_poly.entity_id
_entity_poly.type
_entity_poly.pdbx_seq_one_letter_code
_entity_poly.pdbx_strand_id
1 'polypeptide(L)'
;MSFIRGIQQSAVFTSDHATFPNLTHCEELRLLKARIEQLEQLQRMESASVASSEVFEQNGNDEIYDTMRSENGEKNQGDAQPSASDQQQLKEFRQNFGKMQMELRETIEKLVAKVGKLEKQQQRQKNNAGGFTKVTVAMQQNCWDGSVGPSELEIIGAKRLMVQYKGNRLRGSRSMFTKRCILSTNSSISYVEVKIITMKICSMIGFASKEMPLYGRVGTYPNSYGHRSDGLFWVNGYCQIGSQSAKFGIGDVVGCGIILATREIFFTKNGHRLDSADFVALFPSEDGPLFACVTLHDSEDKIEANFGPEFNFNLNTL
;
A
#
# COMPACT_ATOMS: atom_id res chain seq x y z
N MET A 1 14.21 -42.19 -0.40
CA MET A 1 12.73 -42.06 -0.56
C MET A 1 12.08 -40.93 0.27
N SER A 2 12.78 -40.20 1.15
CA SER A 2 12.18 -39.08 1.89
C SER A 2 12.26 -37.73 1.15
N PHE A 3 13.22 -37.55 0.24
CA PHE A 3 13.37 -36.31 -0.56
C PHE A 3 12.29 -36.14 -1.65
N ILE A 4 11.76 -37.25 -2.17
CA ILE A 4 10.73 -37.24 -3.24
C ILE A 4 9.33 -36.89 -2.69
N ARG A 5 9.06 -37.17 -1.41
CA ARG A 5 7.81 -36.76 -0.76
C ARG A 5 7.74 -35.26 -0.42
N GLY A 6 8.88 -34.59 -0.29
CA GLY A 6 8.94 -33.14 0.02
C GLY A 6 8.61 -32.23 -1.16
N ILE A 7 8.86 -32.68 -2.38
CA ILE A 7 8.64 -31.88 -3.61
C ILE A 7 7.21 -32.10 -4.15
N GLN A 8 6.62 -33.28 -3.96
CA GLN A 8 5.22 -33.53 -4.34
C GLN A 8 4.17 -32.82 -3.46
N GLN A 9 4.55 -32.35 -2.25
CA GLN A 9 3.62 -31.61 -1.38
C GLN A 9 3.62 -30.09 -1.58
N SER A 10 4.55 -29.54 -2.36
CA SER A 10 4.69 -28.08 -2.53
C SER A 10 4.17 -27.53 -3.87
N ALA A 11 3.72 -28.39 -4.78
CA ALA A 11 3.19 -27.99 -6.09
C ALA A 11 1.70 -28.37 -6.26
N VAL A 12 0.86 -27.98 -5.30
CA VAL A 12 -0.55 -27.71 -5.63
C VAL A 12 -0.61 -26.26 -6.10
N PHE A 13 -0.21 -26.03 -7.35
CA PHE A 13 -0.55 -24.79 -8.06
C PHE A 13 -2.05 -24.88 -8.39
N THR A 14 -2.91 -24.46 -7.46
CA THR A 14 -4.27 -24.17 -7.84
C THR A 14 -4.23 -22.99 -8.82
N SER A 15 -4.72 -23.25 -10.03
CA SER A 15 -4.97 -22.26 -11.07
C SER A 15 -6.17 -21.37 -10.71
N ASP A 16 -6.27 -20.96 -9.45
CA ASP A 16 -7.30 -20.03 -9.05
C ASP A 16 -6.86 -18.65 -9.50
N HIS A 17 -7.44 -18.26 -10.63
CA HIS A 17 -7.76 -16.89 -10.97
C HIS A 17 -7.62 -15.98 -9.75
N ALA A 18 -6.50 -15.26 -9.66
CA ALA A 18 -6.34 -14.12 -8.76
C ALA A 18 -7.27 -13.01 -9.28
N THR A 19 -8.57 -13.25 -9.14
CA THR A 19 -9.61 -12.25 -9.25
C THR A 19 -9.54 -11.56 -7.91
N PHE A 20 -9.04 -10.34 -7.92
CA PHE A 20 -8.98 -9.45 -6.78
C PHE A 20 -10.24 -8.60 -6.82
N PRO A 21 -11.37 -9.03 -6.22
CA PRO A 21 -12.59 -8.25 -6.31
C PRO A 21 -12.41 -7.06 -5.35
N ASN A 22 -12.65 -5.84 -5.84
CA ASN A 22 -12.68 -4.59 -5.07
C ASN A 22 -11.33 -3.92 -4.73
N LEU A 23 -10.26 -4.16 -5.50
CA LEU A 23 -9.00 -3.40 -5.38
C LEU A 23 -8.99 -2.17 -6.31
N THR A 24 -8.44 -1.05 -5.83
CA THR A 24 -8.23 0.12 -6.70
C THR A 24 -7.17 -0.20 -7.76
N HIS A 25 -7.26 0.44 -8.93
CA HIS A 25 -6.37 0.19 -10.07
C HIS A 25 -4.87 0.35 -9.74
N CYS A 26 -4.51 1.18 -8.75
CA CYS A 26 -3.13 1.32 -8.27
C CYS A 26 -2.70 0.20 -7.32
N GLU A 27 -3.58 -0.26 -6.42
CA GLU A 27 -3.27 -1.35 -5.51
C GLU A 27 -3.16 -2.68 -6.27
N GLU A 28 -4.03 -2.89 -7.26
CA GLU A 28 -3.91 -4.03 -8.18
C GLU A 28 -2.58 -3.99 -8.93
N LEU A 29 -2.18 -2.82 -9.46
CA LEU A 29 -0.90 -2.66 -10.14
C LEU A 29 0.29 -2.95 -9.23
N ARG A 30 0.25 -2.50 -7.97
CA ARG A 30 1.31 -2.73 -6.98
C ARG A 30 1.44 -4.22 -6.63
N LEU A 31 0.32 -4.88 -6.37
CA LEU A 31 0.28 -6.31 -6.07
C LEU A 31 0.75 -7.15 -7.27
N LEU A 32 0.34 -6.79 -8.49
CA LEU A 32 0.79 -7.45 -9.70
C LEU A 32 2.29 -7.30 -9.92
N LYS A 33 2.86 -6.11 -9.70
CA LYS A 33 4.32 -5.87 -9.79
C LYS A 33 5.10 -6.70 -8.77
N ALA A 34 4.67 -6.69 -7.51
CA ALA A 34 5.30 -7.50 -6.46
C ALA A 34 5.22 -9.01 -6.77
N ARG A 35 4.08 -9.47 -7.33
CA ARG A 35 3.92 -10.87 -7.72
C ARG A 35 4.82 -11.26 -8.91
N ILE A 36 4.97 -10.38 -9.90
CA ILE A 36 5.90 -10.60 -11.02
C ILE A 36 7.33 -10.73 -10.49
N GLU A 37 7.76 -9.84 -9.60
CA GLU A 37 9.10 -9.88 -9.02
C GLU A 37 9.36 -11.18 -8.25
N GLN A 38 8.39 -11.66 -7.46
CA GLN A 38 8.48 -12.96 -6.79
C GLN A 38 8.61 -14.13 -7.78
N LEU A 39 7.81 -14.14 -8.85
CA LEU A 39 7.86 -15.20 -9.86
C LEU A 39 9.16 -15.17 -10.66
N GLU A 40 9.70 -13.98 -10.96
CA GLU A 40 11.01 -13.83 -11.59
C GLU A 40 12.14 -14.31 -10.67
N GLN A 41 12.06 -14.07 -9.36
CA GLN A 41 13.03 -14.59 -8.40
C GLN A 41 12.98 -16.12 -8.32
N LEU A 42 11.78 -16.72 -8.31
CA LEU A 42 11.61 -18.17 -8.37
C LEU A 42 12.24 -18.74 -9.65
N GLN A 43 12.00 -18.10 -10.80
CA GLN A 43 12.60 -18.51 -12.07
C GLN A 43 14.13 -18.43 -12.05
N ARG A 44 14.71 -17.39 -11.42
CA ARG A 44 16.17 -17.27 -11.26
C ARG A 44 16.73 -18.36 -10.36
N MET A 45 16.11 -18.64 -9.21
CA MET A 45 16.54 -19.70 -8.30
C MET A 45 16.47 -21.09 -8.95
N GLU A 46 15.41 -21.38 -9.70
CA GLU A 46 15.28 -22.63 -10.44
C GLU A 46 16.31 -22.76 -11.57
N SER A 47 16.54 -21.70 -12.34
CA SER A 47 17.56 -21.70 -13.40
C SER A 47 18.97 -21.86 -12.84
N ALA A 48 19.25 -21.30 -11.66
CA ALA A 48 20.51 -21.50 -10.95
C ALA A 48 20.65 -22.93 -10.42
N SER A 49 19.57 -23.55 -9.94
CA SER A 49 19.57 -24.95 -9.51
C SER A 49 19.82 -25.92 -10.67
N VAL A 50 19.24 -25.66 -11.85
CA VAL A 50 19.48 -26.47 -13.06
C VAL A 50 20.90 -26.26 -13.58
N ALA A 51 21.37 -25.02 -13.65
CA ALA A 51 22.76 -24.73 -14.05
C ALA A 51 23.77 -25.34 -13.08
N SER A 52 23.48 -25.36 -11.77
CA SER A 52 24.31 -26.03 -10.77
C SER A 52 24.30 -27.55 -10.99
N SER A 53 23.15 -28.14 -11.31
CA SER A 53 23.03 -29.56 -11.66
C SER A 53 23.75 -29.93 -12.96
N GLU A 54 23.76 -29.05 -13.97
CA GLU A 54 24.47 -29.25 -15.24
C GLU A 54 25.99 -29.00 -15.12
N VAL A 55 26.42 -28.08 -14.25
CA VAL A 55 27.84 -27.83 -13.93
C VAL A 55 28.42 -28.98 -13.08
N PHE A 56 27.63 -29.59 -12.20
CA PHE A 56 27.99 -30.84 -11.49
C PHE A 56 28.20 -32.02 -12.45
N GLU A 57 27.57 -32.04 -13.62
CA GLU A 57 27.81 -33.08 -14.65
C GLU A 57 29.09 -32.83 -15.48
N GLN A 58 29.60 -31.59 -15.55
CA GLN A 58 30.84 -31.29 -16.28
C GLN A 58 32.11 -31.48 -15.45
N ASN A 59 32.01 -31.41 -14.12
CA ASN A 59 33.11 -31.67 -13.20
C ASN A 59 32.73 -32.77 -12.20
N GLY A 60 32.97 -34.02 -12.58
CA GLY A 60 33.05 -35.14 -11.65
C GLY A 60 31.71 -35.82 -11.36
N ASN A 61 31.48 -36.92 -12.06
CA ASN A 61 30.48 -37.95 -11.73
C ASN A 61 30.68 -38.62 -10.34
N ASP A 62 31.55 -38.12 -9.47
CA ASP A 62 31.99 -38.84 -8.28
C ASP A 62 31.22 -38.46 -6.99
N GLU A 63 30.72 -37.22 -6.82
CA GLU A 63 30.14 -36.79 -5.51
C GLU A 63 28.63 -37.05 -5.34
N ILE A 64 27.87 -37.18 -6.43
CA ILE A 64 26.42 -37.47 -6.34
C ILE A 64 26.18 -38.93 -5.91
N TYR A 65 27.06 -39.85 -6.30
CA TYR A 65 26.97 -41.26 -5.90
C TYR A 65 27.35 -41.47 -4.43
N ASP A 66 28.24 -40.66 -3.85
CA ASP A 66 28.62 -40.76 -2.44
C ASP A 66 27.53 -40.25 -1.48
N THR A 67 26.78 -39.22 -1.87
CA THR A 67 25.69 -38.69 -1.04
C THR A 67 24.52 -39.67 -0.92
N MET A 68 24.21 -40.44 -1.98
CA MET A 68 23.20 -41.52 -1.92
C MET A 68 23.72 -42.81 -1.26
N ARG A 69 25.04 -43.04 -1.23
CA ARG A 69 25.68 -44.19 -0.58
C ARG A 69 25.78 -44.05 0.94
N SER A 70 25.74 -42.83 1.47
CA SER A 70 25.75 -42.56 2.92
C SER A 70 24.43 -42.94 3.61
N GLU A 71 23.29 -42.94 2.91
CA GLU A 71 21.99 -43.27 3.52
C GLU A 71 21.69 -44.78 3.50
N ASN A 72 22.28 -45.54 2.58
CA ASN A 72 22.15 -47.00 2.50
C ASN A 72 23.53 -47.63 2.63
N GLY A 73 23.90 -47.95 3.86
CA GLY A 73 25.21 -48.53 4.19
C GLY A 73 25.42 -49.92 3.58
N GLU A 74 25.85 -49.98 2.32
CA GLU A 74 26.50 -51.16 1.74
C GLU A 74 27.70 -50.73 0.88
N LYS A 75 28.89 -51.05 1.41
CA LYS A 75 30.15 -50.98 0.65
C LYS A 75 30.22 -52.18 -0.27
N ASN A 76 30.08 -51.95 -1.59
CA ASN A 76 30.63 -52.87 -2.60
C ASN A 76 31.16 -52.07 -3.79
N GLN A 77 32.41 -52.37 -4.15
CA GLN A 77 33.11 -51.91 -5.35
C GLN A 77 32.47 -52.53 -6.60
N GLY A 78 32.21 -51.71 -7.62
CA GLY A 78 31.76 -52.15 -8.94
C GLY A 78 31.13 -51.01 -9.72
N ASP A 79 31.68 -50.71 -10.90
CA ASP A 79 31.14 -49.76 -11.87
C ASP A 79 29.73 -50.20 -12.32
N ALA A 80 28.69 -49.73 -11.63
CA ALA A 80 27.30 -50.00 -11.99
C ALA A 80 26.77 -48.84 -12.84
N GLN A 81 26.62 -49.08 -14.15
CA GLN A 81 25.87 -48.16 -15.01
C GLN A 81 24.42 -48.01 -14.49
N PRO A 82 23.85 -46.79 -14.52
CA PRO A 82 22.49 -46.53 -14.08
C PRO A 82 21.50 -47.41 -14.83
N SER A 83 20.56 -48.02 -14.11
CA SER A 83 19.61 -48.97 -14.69
C SER A 83 18.69 -48.28 -15.71
N ALA A 84 18.15 -49.03 -16.67
CA ALA A 84 17.21 -48.48 -17.65
C ALA A 84 15.98 -47.81 -17.01
N SER A 85 15.61 -48.25 -15.80
CA SER A 85 14.54 -47.65 -14.99
C SER A 85 14.92 -46.27 -14.46
N ASP A 86 16.16 -46.09 -13.99
CA ASP A 86 16.64 -44.81 -13.46
C ASP A 86 16.78 -43.76 -14.56
N GLN A 87 17.24 -44.18 -15.74
CA GLN A 87 17.32 -43.32 -16.93
C GLN A 87 15.92 -42.89 -17.41
N GLN A 88 14.92 -43.76 -17.30
CA GLN A 88 13.55 -43.44 -17.67
C GLN A 88 12.91 -42.44 -16.69
N GLN A 89 13.11 -42.63 -15.37
CA GLN A 89 12.62 -41.70 -14.36
C GLN A 89 13.23 -40.30 -14.52
N LEU A 90 14.53 -40.21 -14.85
CA LEU A 90 15.20 -38.93 -15.07
C LEU A 90 14.67 -38.21 -16.32
N LYS A 91 14.34 -38.95 -17.39
CA LYS A 91 13.70 -38.38 -18.59
C LYS A 91 12.31 -37.83 -18.30
N GLU A 92 11.50 -38.56 -17.55
CA GLU A 92 10.15 -38.12 -17.16
C GLU A 92 10.20 -36.90 -16.24
N PHE A 93 11.13 -36.88 -15.28
CA PHE A 93 11.36 -35.70 -14.43
C PHE A 93 11.74 -34.47 -15.27
N ARG A 94 12.69 -34.61 -16.21
CA ARG A 94 13.10 -33.52 -17.10
C ARG A 94 11.94 -33.00 -17.95
N GLN A 95 11.10 -33.89 -18.48
CA GLN A 95 9.95 -33.51 -19.29
C GLN A 95 8.88 -32.78 -18.46
N ASN A 96 8.59 -33.26 -17.26
CA ASN A 96 7.64 -32.62 -16.34
C ASN A 96 8.15 -31.26 -15.85
N PHE A 97 9.44 -31.16 -15.54
CA PHE A 97 10.08 -29.90 -15.17
C PHE A 97 10.04 -28.89 -16.32
N GLY A 98 10.33 -29.32 -17.55
CA GLY A 98 10.23 -28.47 -18.74
C GLY A 98 8.81 -27.93 -18.99
N LYS A 99 7.77 -28.74 -18.73
CA LYS A 99 6.37 -28.30 -18.79
C LYS A 99 6.07 -27.24 -17.73
N MET A 100 6.46 -27.49 -16.48
CA MET A 100 6.26 -26.56 -15.36
C MET A 100 6.93 -25.19 -15.64
N GLN A 101 8.14 -25.19 -16.19
CA GLN A 101 8.83 -23.94 -16.57
C GLN A 101 8.10 -23.18 -17.68
N MET A 102 7.49 -23.89 -18.63
CA MET A 102 6.73 -23.27 -19.72
C MET A 102 5.45 -22.62 -19.19
N GLU A 103 4.73 -23.28 -18.28
CA GLU A 103 3.53 -22.74 -17.61
C GLU A 103 3.84 -21.51 -16.74
N LEU A 104 4.95 -21.54 -16.00
CA LEU A 104 5.41 -20.41 -15.20
C LEU A 104 5.73 -19.19 -16.09
N ARG A 105 6.45 -19.41 -17.20
CA ARG A 105 6.75 -18.36 -18.18
C ARG A 105 5.48 -17.75 -18.77
N GLU A 106 4.54 -18.59 -19.18
CA GLU A 106 3.26 -18.13 -19.73
C GLU A 106 2.47 -17.28 -18.73
N THR A 107 2.52 -17.66 -17.45
CA THR A 107 1.86 -16.91 -16.38
C THR A 107 2.50 -15.53 -16.18
N ILE A 108 3.84 -15.45 -16.17
CA ILE A 108 4.57 -14.18 -16.09
C ILE A 108 4.21 -13.28 -17.27
N GLU A 109 4.22 -13.82 -18.50
CA GLU A 109 3.88 -13.05 -19.71
C GLU A 109 2.46 -12.49 -19.66
N LYS A 110 1.47 -13.29 -19.22
CA LYS A 110 0.08 -12.84 -19.02
C LYS A 110 -0.01 -11.70 -18.00
N LEU A 111 0.72 -11.80 -16.89
CA LEU A 111 0.74 -10.77 -15.83
C LEU A 111 1.41 -9.48 -16.32
N VAL A 112 2.56 -9.58 -17.00
CA VAL A 112 3.26 -8.42 -17.61
C VAL A 112 2.36 -7.71 -18.63
N ALA A 113 1.65 -8.46 -19.47
CA ALA A 113 0.70 -7.89 -20.43
C ALA A 113 -0.46 -7.16 -19.71
N LYS A 114 -0.95 -7.72 -18.59
CA LYS A 114 -1.98 -7.06 -17.76
C LYS A 114 -1.46 -5.75 -17.18
N VAL A 115 -0.27 -5.76 -16.56
CA VAL A 115 0.40 -4.56 -16.03
C VAL A 115 0.53 -3.48 -17.11
N GLY A 116 1.02 -3.83 -18.30
CA GLY A 116 1.17 -2.85 -19.40
C GLY A 116 -0.15 -2.24 -19.87
N LYS A 117 -1.26 -2.99 -19.80
CA LYS A 117 -2.61 -2.43 -20.09
C LYS A 117 -3.05 -1.45 -19.00
N LEU A 118 -2.86 -1.82 -17.72
CA LEU A 118 -3.22 -0.98 -16.58
C LEU A 118 -2.39 0.32 -16.56
N GLU A 119 -1.09 0.24 -16.86
CA GLU A 119 -0.21 1.42 -16.97
C GLU A 119 -0.62 2.35 -18.11
N LYS A 120 -0.95 1.81 -19.28
CA LYS A 120 -1.47 2.62 -20.41
C LYS A 120 -2.79 3.30 -20.05
N GLN A 121 -3.66 2.65 -19.28
CA GLN A 121 -4.90 3.25 -18.79
C GLN A 121 -4.62 4.39 -17.79
N GLN A 122 -3.68 4.22 -16.86
CA GLN A 122 -3.25 5.30 -15.96
C GLN A 122 -2.64 6.48 -16.73
N GLN A 123 -1.79 6.20 -17.73
CA GLN A 123 -1.15 7.26 -18.51
C GLN A 123 -2.18 8.03 -19.35
N ARG A 124 -3.20 7.36 -19.89
CA ARG A 124 -4.32 8.04 -20.59
C ARG A 124 -5.12 8.93 -19.65
N GLN A 125 -5.37 8.49 -18.42
CA GLN A 125 -6.03 9.32 -17.40
C GLN A 125 -5.17 10.55 -17.04
N LYS A 126 -3.86 10.38 -16.86
CA LYS A 126 -2.91 11.48 -16.60
C LYS A 126 -2.81 12.46 -17.77
N ASN A 127 -2.74 11.96 -19.01
CA ASN A 127 -2.64 12.81 -20.20
C ASN A 127 -3.95 13.57 -20.48
N ASN A 128 -5.12 12.98 -20.19
CA ASN A 128 -6.40 13.70 -20.25
C ASN A 128 -6.52 14.78 -19.15
N ALA A 129 -5.71 14.72 -18.09
CA ALA A 129 -5.61 15.76 -17.07
C ALA A 129 -4.63 16.90 -17.45
N GLY A 130 -3.85 16.75 -18.53
CA GLY A 130 -2.75 17.65 -18.94
C GLY A 130 -3.13 19.04 -19.44
N GLY A 131 -4.35 19.53 -19.16
CA GLY A 131 -4.84 20.85 -19.57
C GLY A 131 -4.91 21.90 -18.45
N PHE A 132 -4.50 21.61 -17.22
CA PHE A 132 -4.66 22.55 -16.10
C PHE A 132 -3.35 23.27 -15.77
N THR A 133 -3.01 24.29 -16.54
CA THR A 133 -1.87 25.20 -16.28
C THR A 133 -2.16 26.25 -15.18
N LYS A 134 -3.27 26.11 -14.44
CA LYS A 134 -3.61 26.97 -13.31
C LYS A 134 -4.17 26.13 -12.17
N VAL A 135 -3.34 25.87 -11.15
CA VAL A 135 -3.80 25.32 -9.87
C VAL A 135 -4.86 26.28 -9.33
N THR A 136 -6.12 25.89 -9.45
CA THR A 136 -7.23 26.66 -8.90
C THR A 136 -7.56 26.01 -7.58
N VAL A 137 -7.07 26.58 -6.48
CA VAL A 137 -7.42 26.12 -5.13
C VAL A 137 -8.87 26.54 -4.86
N ALA A 138 -9.72 25.59 -4.44
CA ALA A 138 -11.09 25.91 -4.06
C ALA A 138 -11.07 26.95 -2.93
N MET A 139 -11.57 28.16 -3.18
CA MET A 139 -11.87 29.13 -2.13
C MET A 139 -13.14 28.72 -1.40
N GLN A 140 -13.11 27.61 -0.66
CA GLN A 140 -14.11 27.37 0.35
C GLN A 140 -13.54 27.81 1.68
N GLN A 141 -14.07 28.91 2.21
CA GLN A 141 -14.04 29.16 3.65
C GLN A 141 -14.78 27.99 4.32
N ASN A 142 -14.05 26.91 4.58
CA ASN A 142 -14.53 25.76 5.33
C ASN A 142 -14.19 25.98 6.80
N CYS A 143 -14.85 25.23 7.66
CA CYS A 143 -14.61 25.26 9.10
C CYS A 143 -15.08 23.96 9.73
N TRP A 144 -14.73 23.75 10.98
CA TRP A 144 -15.20 22.59 11.74
C TRP A 144 -16.71 22.66 11.97
N ASP A 145 -17.38 21.51 11.83
CA ASP A 145 -18.84 21.42 11.93
C ASP A 145 -19.30 21.35 13.39
N GLY A 146 -19.63 22.51 13.95
CA GLY A 146 -20.17 22.61 15.31
C GLY A 146 -21.58 22.06 15.51
N SER A 147 -22.24 21.54 14.47
CA SER A 147 -23.59 20.95 14.61
C SER A 147 -23.58 19.44 14.87
N VAL A 148 -22.49 18.73 14.57
CA VAL A 148 -22.44 17.26 14.55
C VAL A 148 -21.13 16.69 15.12
N GLY A 149 -20.50 17.37 16.08
CA GLY A 149 -19.28 16.91 16.75
C GLY A 149 -19.53 16.18 18.07
N PRO A 150 -18.57 15.36 18.56
CA PRO A 150 -18.61 14.84 19.93
C PRO A 150 -18.66 15.97 20.95
N SER A 151 -19.42 15.81 22.04
CA SER A 151 -19.57 16.83 23.09
C SER A 151 -18.26 17.14 23.82
N GLU A 152 -17.28 16.24 23.74
CA GLU A 152 -15.95 16.42 24.33
C GLU A 152 -14.99 17.23 23.46
N LEU A 153 -15.37 17.58 22.23
CA LEU A 153 -14.58 18.45 21.36
C LEU A 153 -15.21 19.85 21.30
N GLU A 154 -14.45 20.85 21.72
CA GLU A 154 -14.84 22.25 21.60
C GLU A 154 -14.21 22.89 20.38
N ILE A 155 -15.03 23.61 19.61
CA ILE A 155 -14.59 24.48 18.54
C ILE A 155 -14.38 25.89 19.11
N ILE A 156 -13.18 26.43 18.93
CA ILE A 156 -12.79 27.72 19.52
C ILE A 156 -12.72 28.80 18.44
N GLY A 157 -13.26 29.98 18.77
CA GLY A 157 -13.16 31.20 17.97
C GLY A 157 -14.22 31.32 16.88
N ALA A 158 -14.47 32.57 16.45
CA ALA A 158 -15.51 32.90 15.48
C ALA A 158 -15.32 32.23 14.11
N LYS A 159 -14.06 32.02 13.69
CA LYS A 159 -13.71 31.36 12.43
C LYS A 159 -13.84 29.83 12.49
N ARG A 160 -14.05 29.25 13.69
CA ARG A 160 -14.22 27.79 13.88
C ARG A 160 -13.10 26.95 13.27
N LEU A 161 -11.86 27.39 13.45
CA LEU A 161 -10.65 26.75 12.92
C LEU A 161 -9.90 25.93 13.98
N MET A 162 -10.09 26.26 15.25
CA MET A 162 -9.45 25.55 16.35
C MET A 162 -10.39 24.49 16.91
N VAL A 163 -9.84 23.31 17.23
CA VAL A 163 -10.52 22.25 17.96
C VAL A 163 -9.68 21.91 19.18
N GLN A 164 -10.33 21.78 20.33
CA GLN A 164 -9.71 21.35 21.57
C GLN A 164 -10.50 20.20 22.19
N TYR A 165 -9.78 19.18 22.65
CA TYR A 165 -10.36 18.13 23.48
C TYR A 165 -10.54 18.64 24.92
N LYS A 166 -11.79 18.66 25.39
CA LYS A 166 -12.19 19.10 26.74
C LYS A 166 -12.76 17.99 27.62
N GLY A 167 -12.82 16.75 27.13
CA GLY A 167 -13.30 15.61 27.93
C GLY A 167 -12.46 15.40 29.19
N ASN A 168 -13.13 15.17 30.32
CA ASN A 168 -12.49 14.92 31.60
C ASN A 168 -12.20 13.42 31.77
N ARG A 169 -10.91 13.06 31.77
CA ARG A 169 -10.40 11.74 32.24
C ARG A 169 -10.68 10.51 31.38
N LEU A 170 -11.47 10.60 30.31
CA LEU A 170 -11.68 9.48 29.38
C LEU A 170 -10.78 9.65 28.15
N ARG A 171 -9.76 8.80 28.06
CA ARG A 171 -8.99 8.61 26.82
C ARG A 171 -9.91 7.98 25.78
N GLY A 172 -9.86 8.50 24.56
CA GLY A 172 -10.65 7.92 23.48
C GLY A 172 -10.60 8.77 22.23
N SER A 173 -10.72 8.10 21.08
CA SER A 173 -10.77 8.78 19.80
C SER A 173 -12.02 9.63 19.70
N ARG A 174 -11.85 10.88 19.28
CA ARG A 174 -12.92 11.81 18.97
C ARG A 174 -12.58 12.47 17.65
N SER A 175 -13.47 12.33 16.69
CA SER A 175 -13.28 12.82 15.33
C SER A 175 -14.16 14.03 15.07
N MET A 176 -13.57 15.06 14.46
CA MET A 176 -14.25 16.28 14.05
C MET A 176 -14.18 16.40 12.53
N PHE A 177 -15.33 16.64 11.93
CA PHE A 177 -15.46 16.81 10.48
C PHE A 177 -15.62 18.28 10.13
N THR A 178 -15.22 18.62 8.93
CA THR A 178 -15.55 19.90 8.32
C THR A 178 -17.02 19.99 7.96
N LYS A 179 -17.54 21.22 7.91
CA LYS A 179 -18.94 21.52 7.60
C LYS A 179 -19.28 21.17 6.14
N ARG A 180 -18.36 21.41 5.22
CA ARG A 180 -18.54 21.18 3.78
C ARG A 180 -17.59 20.09 3.28
N CYS A 181 -18.06 19.35 2.27
CA CYS A 181 -17.26 18.39 1.52
C CYS A 181 -16.01 19.08 0.97
N ILE A 182 -14.86 18.41 1.05
CA ILE A 182 -13.58 18.94 0.56
C ILE A 182 -13.49 18.88 -0.96
N LEU A 183 -14.20 17.93 -1.59
CA LEU A 183 -14.23 17.76 -3.04
C LEU A 183 -15.01 18.93 -3.67
N SER A 184 -14.29 19.92 -4.20
CA SER A 184 -14.88 21.01 -4.96
C SER A 184 -14.77 20.73 -6.46
N THR A 185 -15.88 20.81 -7.18
CA THR A 185 -15.92 20.65 -8.65
C THR A 185 -15.18 21.75 -9.41
N ASN A 186 -14.86 22.86 -8.74
CA ASN A 186 -14.26 24.06 -9.36
C ASN A 186 -12.75 24.15 -9.13
N SER A 187 -12.16 23.12 -8.52
CA SER A 187 -10.75 23.05 -8.18
C SER A 187 -10.12 21.80 -8.80
N SER A 188 -8.82 21.86 -9.08
CA SER A 188 -8.04 20.67 -9.44
C SER A 188 -7.45 19.99 -8.21
N ILE A 189 -7.25 20.72 -7.11
CA ILE A 189 -6.62 20.25 -5.87
C ILE A 189 -7.39 20.76 -4.65
N SER A 190 -7.78 19.84 -3.77
CA SER A 190 -8.38 20.19 -2.49
C SER A 190 -7.39 19.88 -1.38
N TYR A 191 -7.08 20.85 -0.52
CA TYR A 191 -5.98 20.73 0.45
C TYR A 191 -6.30 21.49 1.74
N VAL A 192 -5.86 20.94 2.87
CA VAL A 192 -5.98 21.53 4.20
C VAL A 192 -4.70 21.29 4.97
N GLU A 193 -4.31 22.27 5.78
CA GLU A 193 -3.24 22.14 6.78
C GLU A 193 -3.80 22.20 8.19
N VAL A 194 -3.16 21.51 9.11
CA VAL A 194 -3.46 21.52 10.53
C VAL A 194 -2.17 21.70 11.30
N LYS A 195 -2.12 22.74 12.12
CA LYS A 195 -1.06 22.97 13.09
C LYS A 195 -1.38 22.23 14.37
N ILE A 196 -0.42 21.44 14.86
CA ILE A 196 -0.53 20.75 16.14
C ILE A 196 -0.11 21.71 17.26
N ILE A 197 -1.06 22.20 18.05
CA ILE A 197 -0.78 23.14 19.14
C ILE A 197 -0.36 22.38 20.40
N THR A 198 -1.12 21.36 20.77
CA THR A 198 -0.81 20.46 21.88
C THR A 198 -1.26 19.05 21.52
N MET A 199 -0.46 18.06 21.88
CA MET A 199 -0.74 16.66 21.61
C MET A 199 -0.10 15.80 22.70
N LYS A 200 -0.87 14.93 23.33
CA LYS A 200 -0.38 14.13 24.46
C LYS A 200 -0.05 12.70 24.11
N ILE A 201 -0.90 12.05 23.31
CA ILE A 201 -0.71 10.65 22.91
C ILE A 201 -0.51 10.58 21.40
N CYS A 202 -1.57 10.89 20.65
CA CYS A 202 -1.52 10.87 19.21
C CYS A 202 -2.64 11.72 18.63
N SER A 203 -2.45 12.13 17.40
CA SER A 203 -3.47 12.79 16.59
C SER A 203 -3.44 12.20 15.18
N MET A 204 -4.56 12.31 14.50
CA MET A 204 -4.68 11.90 13.11
C MET A 204 -5.35 13.00 12.29
N ILE A 205 -4.92 13.15 11.04
CA ILE A 205 -5.52 14.05 10.06
C ILE A 205 -5.81 13.27 8.77
N GLY A 206 -6.90 13.60 8.10
CA GLY A 206 -7.11 13.14 6.73
C GLY A 206 -8.52 13.41 6.23
N PHE A 207 -9.07 12.46 5.48
CA PHE A 207 -10.38 12.55 4.86
C PHE A 207 -11.27 11.37 5.25
N ALA A 208 -12.56 11.62 5.41
CA ALA A 208 -13.53 10.57 5.69
C ALA A 208 -14.91 10.93 5.14
N SER A 209 -15.70 9.91 4.81
CA SER A 209 -17.15 10.07 4.66
C SER A 209 -17.81 10.33 6.03
N LYS A 210 -18.98 10.98 6.03
CA LYS A 210 -19.77 11.17 7.27
C LYS A 210 -20.40 9.89 7.82
N GLU A 211 -20.21 8.74 7.15
CA GLU A 211 -20.59 7.43 7.67
C GLU A 211 -19.61 6.93 8.74
N MET A 212 -18.37 7.44 8.74
CA MET A 212 -17.41 7.12 9.79
C MET A 212 -17.94 7.61 11.15
N PRO A 213 -17.97 6.76 12.20
CA PRO A 213 -18.43 7.16 13.52
C PRO A 213 -17.61 8.31 14.12
N LEU A 214 -18.28 9.24 14.82
CA LEU A 214 -17.63 10.37 15.50
C LEU A 214 -16.62 9.95 16.59
N TYR A 215 -16.79 8.75 17.16
CA TYR A 215 -15.89 8.16 18.15
C TYR A 215 -14.83 7.23 17.52
N GLY A 216 -14.83 7.14 16.18
CA GLY A 216 -13.86 6.41 15.38
C GLY A 216 -12.60 7.23 15.10
N ARG A 217 -11.69 6.63 14.33
CA ARG A 217 -10.39 7.20 13.92
C ARG A 217 -10.38 7.37 12.41
N VAL A 218 -9.99 8.55 11.94
CA VAL A 218 -9.81 8.80 10.50
C VAL A 218 -8.80 7.81 9.92
N GLY A 219 -9.15 7.20 8.79
CA GLY A 219 -8.38 6.16 8.11
C GLY A 219 -8.75 4.72 8.49
N THR A 220 -9.32 4.47 9.67
CA THR A 220 -9.56 3.10 10.16
C THR A 220 -10.90 2.50 9.72
N TYR A 221 -11.65 3.21 8.89
CA TYR A 221 -12.97 2.81 8.38
C TYR A 221 -12.97 2.85 6.85
N PRO A 222 -13.91 2.15 6.18
CA PRO A 222 -14.12 2.30 4.75
C PRO A 222 -14.35 3.76 4.35
N ASN A 223 -13.89 4.13 3.16
CA ASN A 223 -13.93 5.48 2.62
C ASN A 223 -13.35 6.53 3.58
N SER A 224 -12.20 6.18 4.17
CA SER A 224 -11.48 7.02 5.11
C SER A 224 -9.96 6.83 4.97
N TYR A 225 -9.24 7.94 5.08
CA TYR A 225 -7.82 8.05 4.79
C TYR A 225 -7.19 8.93 5.86
N GLY A 226 -6.20 8.45 6.60
CA GLY A 226 -5.65 9.13 7.76
C GLY A 226 -4.14 9.00 7.87
N HIS A 227 -3.49 10.07 8.32
CA HIS A 227 -2.09 10.11 8.70
C HIS A 227 -1.99 10.35 10.20
N ARG A 228 -1.34 9.40 10.90
CA ARG A 228 -1.19 9.41 12.36
C ARG A 228 0.16 9.99 12.76
N SER A 229 0.20 10.63 13.93
CA SER A 229 1.39 11.30 14.48
C SER A 229 2.64 10.44 14.61
N ASP A 230 2.50 9.12 14.70
CA ASP A 230 3.63 8.19 14.74
C ASP A 230 4.13 7.74 13.36
N GLY A 231 3.64 8.38 12.29
CA GLY A 231 4.06 8.13 10.91
C GLY A 231 3.29 7.00 10.23
N LEU A 232 2.27 6.41 10.87
CA LEU A 232 1.42 5.42 10.22
C LEU A 232 0.37 6.10 9.32
N PHE A 233 0.14 5.50 8.17
CA PHE A 233 -0.97 5.86 7.29
C PHE A 233 -2.06 4.79 7.38
N TRP A 234 -3.32 5.22 7.41
CA TRP A 234 -4.48 4.36 7.45
C TRP A 234 -5.35 4.63 6.22
N VAL A 235 -5.65 3.59 5.46
CA VAL A 235 -6.39 3.67 4.18
C VAL A 235 -7.48 2.62 4.20
N ASN A 236 -8.74 3.04 4.22
CA ASN A 236 -9.89 2.15 4.17
C ASN A 236 -9.83 1.02 5.21
N GLY A 237 -9.32 1.31 6.41
CA GLY A 237 -9.16 0.32 7.49
C GLY A 237 -7.81 -0.40 7.51
N TYR A 238 -6.96 -0.24 6.50
CA TYR A 238 -5.66 -0.90 6.41
C TYR A 238 -4.54 0.04 6.84
N CYS A 239 -3.63 -0.48 7.66
CA CYS A 239 -2.46 0.24 8.13
C CYS A 239 -1.27 0.07 7.18
N GLN A 240 -0.62 1.18 6.84
CA GLN A 240 0.62 1.26 6.08
C GLN A 240 1.67 1.97 6.92
N ILE A 241 2.89 1.44 6.92
CA ILE A 241 4.00 2.00 7.69
C ILE A 241 4.67 3.08 6.85
N GLY A 242 4.59 4.33 7.29
CA GLY A 242 5.36 5.43 6.72
C GLY A 242 6.80 5.44 7.25
N SER A 243 7.65 6.23 6.59
CA SER A 243 9.02 6.46 7.02
C SER A 243 9.09 7.31 8.29
N GLN A 244 10.30 7.41 8.88
CA GLN A 244 10.50 8.21 10.09
C GLN A 244 10.21 9.71 9.87
N SER A 245 10.34 10.22 8.64
CA SER A 245 10.03 11.61 8.30
C SER A 245 8.52 11.91 8.33
N ALA A 246 7.67 10.88 8.23
CA ALA A 246 6.23 11.00 8.34
C ALA A 246 5.74 11.22 9.79
N LYS A 247 6.58 11.01 10.80
CA LYS A 247 6.23 11.29 12.20
C LYS A 247 6.03 12.78 12.42
N PHE A 248 5.04 13.18 13.20
CA PHE A 248 4.79 14.59 13.54
C PHE A 248 4.37 14.78 14.99
N GLY A 249 4.56 15.98 15.51
CA GLY A 249 4.23 16.33 16.88
C GLY A 249 3.89 17.79 17.09
N ILE A 250 4.00 18.22 18.35
CA ILE A 250 3.70 19.60 18.77
C ILE A 250 4.55 20.59 17.96
N GLY A 251 3.90 21.61 17.39
CA GLY A 251 4.53 22.66 16.59
C GLY A 251 4.57 22.35 15.09
N ASP A 252 4.46 21.09 14.68
CA ASP A 252 4.42 20.72 13.26
C ASP A 252 3.11 21.18 12.60
N VAL A 253 3.22 21.48 11.30
CA VAL A 253 2.09 21.68 10.40
C VAL A 253 1.99 20.48 9.48
N VAL A 254 0.88 19.77 9.54
CA VAL A 254 0.61 18.60 8.71
C VAL A 254 -0.55 18.87 7.77
N GLY A 255 -0.42 18.47 6.51
CA GLY A 255 -1.45 18.67 5.52
C GLY A 255 -1.95 17.37 4.92
N CYS A 256 -3.20 17.39 4.45
CA CYS A 256 -3.76 16.34 3.62
C CYS A 256 -4.40 16.98 2.40
N GLY A 257 -4.20 16.34 1.24
CA GLY A 257 -4.67 16.85 -0.03
C GLY A 257 -5.17 15.77 -0.96
N ILE A 258 -5.97 16.21 -1.92
CA ILE A 258 -6.58 15.40 -2.96
C ILE A 258 -6.29 16.06 -4.30
N ILE A 259 -5.58 15.35 -5.18
CA ILE A 259 -5.45 15.73 -6.59
C ILE A 259 -6.64 15.12 -7.32
N LEU A 260 -7.60 15.95 -7.72
CA LEU A 260 -8.90 15.46 -8.24
C LEU A 260 -8.76 14.73 -9.59
N ALA A 261 -7.76 15.10 -10.39
CA ALA A 261 -7.56 14.52 -11.71
C ALA A 261 -6.97 13.10 -11.66
N THR A 262 -6.02 12.84 -10.77
CA THR A 262 -5.41 11.52 -10.56
C THR A 262 -6.11 10.71 -9.47
N ARG A 263 -6.96 11.39 -8.71
CA ARG A 263 -7.60 10.90 -7.49
C ARG A 263 -6.65 10.48 -6.39
N GLU A 264 -5.45 11.03 -6.40
CA GLU A 264 -4.44 10.73 -5.41
C GLU A 264 -4.69 11.54 -4.13
N ILE A 265 -4.67 10.83 -3.00
CA ILE A 265 -4.56 11.44 -1.68
C ILE A 265 -3.08 11.52 -1.35
N PHE A 266 -2.65 12.68 -0.89
CA PHE A 266 -1.28 12.92 -0.45
C PHE A 266 -1.25 13.61 0.91
N PHE A 267 -0.15 13.44 1.63
CA PHE A 267 0.10 14.10 2.90
C PHE A 267 1.34 14.97 2.83
N THR A 268 1.42 15.95 3.71
CA THR A 268 2.55 16.88 3.81
C THR A 268 2.91 17.09 5.27
N LYS A 269 4.16 17.45 5.51
CA LYS A 269 4.65 17.91 6.81
C LYS A 269 5.58 19.10 6.60
N ASN A 270 5.32 20.19 7.33
CA ASN A 270 6.13 21.39 7.37
C ASN A 270 6.52 21.93 5.98
N GLY A 271 5.56 21.94 5.05
CA GLY A 271 5.77 22.43 3.69
C GLY A 271 6.47 21.44 2.74
N HIS A 272 6.65 20.19 3.14
CA HIS A 272 7.20 19.12 2.30
C HIS A 272 6.16 18.02 2.09
N ARG A 273 6.03 17.52 0.85
CA ARG A 273 5.20 16.35 0.54
C ARG A 273 5.85 15.10 1.17
N LEU A 274 5.03 14.23 1.75
CA LEU A 274 5.45 12.90 2.15
C LEU A 274 5.39 12.04 0.88
N ASP A 275 6.56 11.61 0.40
CA ASP A 275 6.73 11.09 -0.96
C ASP A 275 5.93 9.82 -1.25
N SER A 276 5.53 9.66 -2.52
CA SER A 276 4.70 8.56 -3.03
C SER A 276 5.32 7.16 -2.89
N ALA A 277 6.60 7.03 -2.50
CA ALA A 277 7.20 5.74 -2.18
C ALA A 277 6.72 5.18 -0.83
N ASP A 278 6.32 6.06 0.09
CA ASP A 278 5.88 5.71 1.45
C ASP A 278 4.35 5.57 1.56
N PHE A 279 3.60 6.19 0.64
CA PHE A 279 2.13 6.22 0.68
C PHE A 279 1.53 6.49 -0.70
N VAL A 280 0.64 5.60 -1.16
CA VAL A 280 -0.25 5.87 -2.30
C VAL A 280 -1.64 5.42 -1.90
N ALA A 281 -2.55 6.39 -1.78
CA ALA A 281 -3.98 6.12 -1.69
C ALA A 281 -4.70 6.79 -2.84
N LEU A 282 -5.58 6.03 -3.50
CA LEU A 282 -6.54 6.57 -4.43
C LEU A 282 -7.91 6.61 -3.78
N PHE A 283 -8.68 7.67 -4.05
CA PHE A 283 -10.10 7.66 -3.74
C PHE A 283 -10.92 7.26 -4.99
N PRO A 284 -11.72 6.18 -4.94
CA PRO A 284 -12.65 5.78 -6.00
C PRO A 284 -13.63 6.89 -6.45
N SER A 285 -14.12 6.82 -7.70
CA SER A 285 -15.14 7.77 -8.23
C SER A 285 -16.46 7.71 -7.49
N GLU A 286 -16.78 6.51 -7.02
CA GLU A 286 -18.09 6.13 -6.50
C GLU A 286 -18.16 6.37 -4.99
N ASP A 287 -17.00 6.64 -4.38
CA ASP A 287 -16.92 7.04 -2.99
C ASP A 287 -17.56 8.41 -2.86
N GLY A 288 -18.63 8.46 -2.05
CA GLY A 288 -19.41 9.66 -1.79
C GLY A 288 -18.59 10.82 -1.21
N PRO A 289 -19.25 11.90 -0.76
CA PRO A 289 -18.56 13.12 -0.36
C PRO A 289 -17.55 12.87 0.76
N LEU A 290 -16.30 13.28 0.52
CA LEU A 290 -15.23 13.28 1.52
C LEU A 290 -15.14 14.62 2.24
N PHE A 291 -14.94 14.56 3.55
CA PHE A 291 -14.77 15.72 4.42
C PHE A 291 -13.39 15.66 5.06
N ALA A 292 -12.74 16.81 5.21
CA ALA A 292 -11.56 16.87 6.06
C ALA A 292 -11.94 16.52 7.50
N CYS A 293 -11.14 15.66 8.12
CA CYS A 293 -11.39 15.08 9.42
C CYS A 293 -10.10 15.04 10.25
N VAL A 294 -10.21 15.38 11.53
CA VAL A 294 -9.14 15.20 12.53
C VAL A 294 -9.63 14.30 13.64
N THR A 295 -8.74 13.46 14.18
CA THR A 295 -9.01 12.64 15.38
C THR A 295 -8.06 13.05 16.50
N LEU A 296 -8.64 13.42 17.65
CA LEU A 296 -7.94 13.72 18.90
C LEU A 296 -8.21 12.63 19.94
N HIS A 297 -7.34 12.48 20.94
CA HIS A 297 -7.31 11.29 21.80
C HIS A 297 -7.32 11.56 23.31
N ASP A 298 -6.70 12.65 23.75
CA ASP A 298 -6.56 12.96 25.17
C ASP A 298 -7.00 14.39 25.47
N SER A 299 -7.34 14.60 26.73
CA SER A 299 -7.48 15.92 27.32
C SER A 299 -6.25 16.77 27.00
N GLU A 300 -6.49 18.03 26.65
CA GLU A 300 -5.50 19.03 26.22
C GLU A 300 -5.07 18.94 24.76
N ASP A 301 -5.41 17.90 23.99
CA ASP A 301 -5.13 17.89 22.56
C ASP A 301 -5.80 19.11 21.88
N LYS A 302 -5.02 19.90 21.14
CA LYS A 302 -5.48 21.11 20.48
C LYS A 302 -4.81 21.27 19.12
N ILE A 303 -5.63 21.61 18.13
CA ILE A 303 -5.18 21.85 16.77
C ILE A 303 -5.78 23.14 16.22
N GLU A 304 -5.15 23.67 15.19
CA GLU A 304 -5.65 24.80 14.40
C GLU A 304 -5.59 24.45 12.92
N ALA A 305 -6.74 24.51 12.26
CA ALA A 305 -6.85 24.24 10.83
C ALA A 305 -6.62 25.50 9.99
N ASN A 306 -6.05 25.29 8.83
CA ASN A 306 -5.91 26.26 7.77
C ASN A 306 -6.52 25.66 6.50
N PHE A 307 -7.67 26.19 6.09
CA PHE A 307 -8.37 25.81 4.86
C PHE A 307 -7.99 26.69 3.66
N GLY A 308 -6.87 27.43 3.77
CA GLY A 308 -6.30 28.28 2.73
C GLY A 308 -6.76 29.74 2.81
N PRO A 309 -6.35 30.55 1.81
CA PRO A 309 -5.60 30.14 0.61
C PRO A 309 -4.09 30.03 0.81
N GLU A 310 -3.54 30.66 1.86
CA GLU A 310 -2.10 30.66 2.14
C GLU A 310 -1.72 29.41 2.90
N PHE A 311 -0.83 28.59 2.35
CA PHE A 311 -0.36 27.33 2.97
C PHE A 311 1.16 27.35 3.15
N ASN A 312 1.66 26.55 4.09
CA ASN A 312 3.09 26.29 4.21
C ASN A 312 3.61 25.46 3.03
N PHE A 313 2.81 24.50 2.55
CA PHE A 313 3.13 23.71 1.36
C PHE A 313 2.80 24.48 0.08
N ASN A 314 3.76 24.54 -0.85
CA ASN A 314 3.56 25.17 -2.14
C ASN A 314 2.83 24.20 -3.11
N LEU A 315 1.53 24.38 -3.27
CA LEU A 315 0.69 23.56 -4.15
C LEU A 315 1.10 23.61 -5.64
N ASN A 316 1.91 24.59 -6.06
CA ASN A 316 2.40 24.67 -7.45
C ASN A 316 3.52 23.65 -7.75
N THR A 317 4.02 22.93 -6.75
CA THR A 317 5.04 21.89 -6.94
C THR A 317 4.47 20.49 -7.18
N LEU A 318 3.14 20.38 -7.32
CA LEU A 318 2.42 19.11 -7.53
C LEU A 318 2.34 18.71 -9.00
#